data_AF-A0A2R6D181-F1
#
_entry.id   AF-A0A2R6D181-F1
#
_cell.length_a   1.000
_cell.length_b   1.000
_cell.length_c   1.000
_cell.angle_alpha   90.00
_cell.angle_beta   90.00
_cell.angle_gamma   90.00
#
_symmetry.space_group_name_H-M   'P 1'
#
loop_
_entity.id
_entity.type
_entity.pdbx_description
1 polymer ?
#
loop_
_entity_poly.entity_id
_entity_poly.type
_entity_poly.pdbx_seq_one_letter_code
_entity_poly.pdbx_strand_id
1 'polypeptide(L)'
;YWQEPTDPEPPTPTLASTFMEREGYPTRRDLVERYERRTGFEFDNARFYWVLAVYKLAGLGEMFFRRYLEGNSDDPMYPRMREGVPALAEQAEMILDGEMEL
;
A
#
# COMPACT_ATOMS: atom_id res chain seq x y z
N TYR A 1 3.54 0.00 2.18
CA TYR A 1 4.11 0.41 0.89
C TYR A 1 5.27 1.37 1.15
N TRP A 2 6.12 1.69 0.18
CA TRP A 2 7.21 2.66 0.39
C TRP A 2 6.66 4.09 0.23
N GLN A 3 6.30 4.70 1.36
CA GLN A 3 5.75 6.05 1.45
C GLN A 3 6.87 7.08 1.22
N GLU A 4 6.58 8.06 0.38
CA GLU A 4 7.38 9.27 0.25
C GLU A 4 6.61 10.49 0.76
N PRO A 5 7.28 11.56 1.22
CA PRO A 5 6.62 12.75 1.74
C PRO A 5 5.66 13.46 0.78
N THR A 6 5.82 13.23 -0.53
CA THR A 6 4.97 13.80 -1.58
C THR A 6 3.72 12.99 -1.86
N ASP A 7 3.59 11.80 -1.26
CA ASP A 7 2.43 10.95 -1.47
C ASP A 7 1.17 11.53 -0.80
N PRO A 8 -0.02 11.21 -1.35
CA PRO A 8 -1.26 11.40 -0.62
C PRO A 8 -1.26 10.68 0.72
N GLU A 9 -2.02 11.21 1.68
CA GLU A 9 -2.24 10.54 2.95
C GLU A 9 -2.87 9.16 2.71
N PRO A 10 -2.31 8.08 3.28
CA PRO A 10 -2.83 6.75 3.07
C PRO A 10 -4.24 6.61 3.70
N PRO A 11 -5.14 5.84 3.07
CA PRO A 11 -6.50 5.61 3.59
C PRO A 11 -6.53 4.91 4.95
N THR A 12 -5.42 4.25 5.32
CA THR A 12 -5.22 3.64 6.64
C THR A 12 -3.94 4.16 7.30
N PRO A 13 -3.91 5.40 7.84
CA PRO A 13 -2.69 6.00 8.41
C PRO A 13 -2.10 5.18 9.55
N THR A 14 -2.98 4.57 10.36
CA THR A 14 -2.56 3.74 11.50
C THR A 14 -1.85 2.44 11.11
N LEU A 15 -1.90 2.06 9.84
CA LEU A 15 -1.17 0.92 9.27
C LEU A 15 0.04 1.34 8.42
N ALA A 16 0.15 2.63 8.11
CA ALA A 16 1.28 3.15 7.35
C ALA A 16 2.47 3.39 8.29
N SER A 17 3.65 2.96 7.85
CA SER A 17 4.89 3.21 8.58
C SER A 17 5.56 4.47 8.05
N THR A 18 5.80 5.46 8.91
CA THR A 18 6.41 6.74 8.52
C THR A 18 7.94 6.76 8.64
N PHE A 19 8.56 5.68 9.15
CA PHE A 19 10.01 5.65 9.36
C PHE A 19 10.82 5.76 8.06
N MET A 20 10.22 5.43 6.91
CA MET A 20 10.83 5.53 5.57
C MET A 20 11.00 6.98 5.10
N GLU A 21 10.33 7.95 5.73
CA GLU A 21 10.47 9.39 5.43
C GLU A 21 11.68 10.04 6.11
N ARG A 22 12.40 9.28 6.96
CA ARG A 22 13.56 9.80 7.69
C ARG A 22 14.74 9.99 6.75
N GLU A 23 15.59 10.96 7.09
CA GLU A 23 16.85 11.18 6.39
C GLU A 23 17.69 9.89 6.32
N GLY A 24 18.24 9.61 5.14
CA GLY A 24 19.06 8.42 4.86
C GLY A 24 18.29 7.20 4.35
N TYR A 25 16.95 7.23 4.33
CA TYR A 25 16.16 6.21 3.63
C TYR A 25 16.09 6.53 2.13
N PRO A 26 16.16 5.51 1.25
CA PRO A 26 16.08 5.71 -0.19
C PRO A 26 14.68 6.16 -0.63
N THR A 27 14.61 6.86 -1.77
CA THR A 27 13.35 7.03 -2.50
C THR A 27 12.94 5.72 -3.20
N ARG A 28 11.69 5.60 -3.65
CA ARG A 28 11.23 4.52 -4.52
C ARG A 28 12.07 4.45 -5.78
N ARG A 29 12.42 5.61 -6.36
CA ARG A 29 13.31 5.68 -7.51
C ARG A 29 14.68 5.07 -7.23
N ASP A 30 15.29 5.39 -6.09
CA ASP A 30 16.58 4.79 -5.70
C ASP A 30 16.48 3.26 -5.55
N LEU A 31 15.36 2.77 -5.03
CA LEU A 31 15.10 1.34 -4.90
C LEU A 31 14.95 0.65 -6.26
N VAL A 32 14.20 1.26 -7.18
CA VAL A 32 14.03 0.78 -8.56
C VAL A 32 15.37 0.77 -9.28
N GLU A 33 16.10 1.89 -9.30
CA GLU A 33 17.41 1.98 -9.97
C GLU A 33 18.41 0.96 -9.41
N ARG A 34 18.37 0.71 -8.09
CA ARG A 34 19.20 -0.32 -7.45
C ARG A 34 18.78 -1.74 -7.88
N TYR A 35 17.48 -2.00 -8.03
CA TYR A 35 16.96 -3.27 -8.51
C TYR A 35 17.45 -3.52 -9.94
N GLU A 36 17.18 -2.60 -10.86
CA GLU A 36 17.52 -2.74 -12.28
C GLU A 36 19.01 -2.94 -12.50
N ARG A 37 19.86 -2.14 -11.81
CA ARG A 37 21.31 -2.28 -11.89
C ARG A 37 21.82 -3.64 -11.41
N ARG A 38 21.14 -4.26 -10.43
CA ARG A 38 21.56 -5.55 -9.85
C ARG A 38 21.07 -6.75 -10.64
N THR A 39 19.89 -6.65 -11.24
CA THR A 39 19.23 -7.77 -11.91
C THR A 39 19.39 -7.74 -13.43
N GLY A 40 19.61 -6.55 -14.01
CA GLY A 40 19.55 -6.32 -15.45
C GLY A 40 18.14 -6.33 -16.02
N PHE A 41 17.10 -6.43 -15.18
CA PHE A 41 15.70 -6.32 -15.59
C PHE A 41 15.23 -4.88 -15.45
N GLU A 42 14.56 -4.38 -16.47
CA GLU A 42 13.87 -3.09 -16.44
C GLU A 42 12.59 -3.20 -15.60
N PHE A 43 12.32 -2.19 -14.79
CA PHE A 43 11.07 -2.03 -14.07
C PHE A 43 10.12 -1.16 -14.91
N ASP A 44 9.21 -1.82 -15.61
CA ASP A 44 8.17 -1.18 -16.39
C ASP A 44 6.79 -1.34 -15.72
N ASN A 45 5.74 -0.79 -16.34
CA ASN A 45 4.35 -1.00 -15.92
C ASN A 45 4.06 -0.64 -14.44
N ALA A 46 4.67 0.44 -13.93
CA ALA A 46 4.55 0.85 -12.54
C ALA A 46 3.08 0.90 -12.04
N ARG A 47 2.16 1.45 -12.86
CA ARG A 47 0.72 1.50 -12.54
C ARG A 47 0.14 0.13 -12.21
N PHE A 48 0.43 -0.91 -13.00
CA PHE A 48 -0.06 -2.26 -12.74
C PHE A 48 0.43 -2.77 -11.37
N TYR A 49 1.72 -2.59 -11.08
CA TYR A 49 2.29 -3.06 -9.82
C TYR A 49 1.75 -2.29 -8.61
N TRP A 50 1.51 -0.99 -8.75
CA TRP A 50 0.89 -0.17 -7.70
C TRP A 50 -0.55 -0.57 -7.44
N VAL A 51 -1.37 -0.71 -8.48
CA VAL A 51 -2.75 -1.21 -8.36
C VAL A 51 -2.76 -2.58 -7.69
N LEU A 52 -1.89 -3.50 -8.14
CA LEU A 52 -1.79 -4.85 -7.57
C LEU A 52 -1.37 -4.83 -6.10
N ALA A 53 -0.46 -3.94 -5.71
CA ALA A 53 -0.01 -3.81 -4.33
C ALA A 53 -1.15 -3.34 -3.41
N VAL A 54 -1.87 -2.28 -3.81
CA VAL A 54 -2.98 -1.73 -3.02
C VAL A 54 -4.16 -2.71 -2.98
N TYR A 55 -4.52 -3.31 -4.12
CA TYR A 55 -5.57 -4.33 -4.18
C TYR A 55 -5.28 -5.54 -3.28
N LYS A 56 -4.02 -6.01 -3.23
CA LYS A 56 -3.62 -7.08 -2.31
C LYS A 56 -3.77 -6.69 -0.83
N LEU A 57 -3.52 -5.42 -0.49
CA LEU A 57 -3.74 -4.93 0.88
C LEU A 57 -5.22 -4.91 1.24
N ALA A 58 -6.10 -4.49 0.33
CA ALA A 58 -7.55 -4.59 0.51
C ALA A 58 -7.98 -6.05 0.77
N GLY A 59 -7.50 -7.00 -0.06
CA GLY A 59 -7.79 -8.42 0.13
C GLY A 59 -7.24 -9.01 1.45
N LEU A 60 -6.07 -8.54 1.90
CA LEU A 60 -5.55 -8.90 3.23
C LEU A 60 -6.45 -8.36 4.36
N GLY A 61 -6.92 -7.13 4.23
CA GLY A 61 -7.85 -6.50 5.18
C GLY A 61 -9.19 -7.23 5.27
N GLU A 62 -9.71 -7.77 4.16
CA GLU A 62 -10.93 -8.59 4.17
C GLU A 62 -10.79 -9.82 5.08
N MET A 63 -9.63 -10.48 5.05
CA MET A 63 -9.37 -11.63 5.93
C MET A 63 -9.33 -11.21 7.41
N PHE A 64 -8.68 -10.09 7.74
CA PHE A 64 -8.69 -9.54 9.09
C PHE A 64 -10.11 -9.19 9.53
N PHE A 65 -10.89 -8.51 8.68
CA PHE A 65 -12.26 -8.16 8.99
C PHE A 65 -13.13 -9.38 9.22
N ARG A 66 -12.98 -10.41 8.38
CA ARG A 66 -13.70 -11.67 8.53
C ARG A 66 -13.43 -12.33 9.89
N ARG A 67 -12.17 -12.38 10.32
CA ARG A 67 -11.81 -12.94 11.64
C ARG A 67 -12.44 -12.16 12.79
N TYR A 68 -12.54 -10.84 12.67
CA TYR A 68 -13.26 -10.02 13.65
C TYR A 68 -14.76 -10.33 13.68
N LEU A 69 -15.42 -10.42 12.51
CA LEU A 69 -16.85 -10.74 12.43
C LEU A 69 -17.20 -12.12 13.02
N GLU A 70 -16.27 -13.07 12.93
CA GLU A 70 -16.44 -14.41 13.51
C GLU A 70 -16.09 -14.49 15.00
N GLY A 71 -15.58 -13.41 15.61
CA GLY A 71 -15.09 -13.43 16.99
C GLY A 71 -13.81 -14.24 17.18
N ASN A 72 -13.08 -14.51 16.10
CA ASN A 72 -11.87 -15.35 16.05
C ASN A 72 -10.57 -14.51 16.17
N SER A 73 -10.67 -13.26 16.61
CA SER A 73 -9.54 -12.36 16.89
C SER A 73 -9.97 -11.23 17.83
N ASP A 74 -9.04 -10.82 18.70
CA ASP A 74 -9.15 -9.71 19.64
C ASP A 74 -8.24 -8.52 19.25
N ASP A 75 -7.67 -8.54 18.05
CA ASP A 75 -6.81 -7.45 17.56
C ASP A 75 -7.65 -6.18 17.36
N PRO A 76 -7.36 -5.07 18.07
CA PRO A 76 -8.12 -3.82 17.97
C PRO A 76 -8.02 -3.16 16.59
N MET A 77 -7.12 -3.62 15.72
CA MET A 77 -6.99 -3.17 14.35
C MET A 77 -8.06 -3.75 13.44
N TYR A 78 -8.48 -5.00 13.65
CA TYR A 78 -9.36 -5.72 12.72
C TYR A 78 -10.75 -5.06 12.53
N PRO A 79 -11.41 -4.48 13.56
CA PRO A 79 -12.64 -3.72 13.37
C PRO A 79 -12.48 -2.54 12.40
N ARG A 80 -11.28 -1.94 12.31
CA ARG A 80 -11.00 -0.80 11.42
C ARG A 80 -11.04 -1.18 9.94
N MET A 81 -10.93 -2.46 9.62
CA MET A 81 -11.01 -2.96 8.25
C MET A 81 -12.38 -2.75 7.62
N ARG A 82 -13.44 -2.52 8.41
CA ARG A 82 -14.75 -2.08 7.91
C ARG A 82 -14.63 -0.86 6.98
N GLU A 83 -13.79 0.10 7.35
CA GLU A 83 -13.58 1.35 6.61
C GLU A 83 -12.29 1.28 5.77
N GLY A 84 -11.24 0.65 6.32
CA GLY A 84 -9.94 0.57 5.64
C GLY A 84 -9.95 -0.26 4.36
N VAL A 85 -10.74 -1.33 4.28
CA VAL A 85 -10.81 -2.16 3.07
C VAL A 85 -11.45 -1.43 1.90
N PRO A 86 -12.66 -0.84 2.04
CA PRO A 86 -13.23 -0.01 0.97
C PRO A 86 -12.31 1.12 0.54
N ALA A 87 -11.69 1.82 1.48
CA ALA A 87 -10.80 2.94 1.17
C ALA A 87 -9.53 2.50 0.41
N LEU A 88 -8.98 1.31 0.71
CA LEU A 88 -7.89 0.73 -0.08
C LEU A 88 -8.36 0.32 -1.48
N ALA A 89 -9.59 -0.21 -1.62
CA ALA A 89 -10.14 -0.56 -2.93
C ALA A 89 -10.35 0.70 -3.80
N GLU A 90 -10.92 1.77 -3.23
CA GLU A 90 -11.07 3.07 -3.89
C GLU A 90 -9.71 3.64 -4.32
N GLN A 91 -8.70 3.57 -3.46
CA GLN A 91 -7.34 4.00 -3.83
C GLN A 91 -6.79 3.19 -5.01
N ALA A 92 -7.01 1.87 -5.04
CA ALA A 92 -6.57 1.03 -6.16
C ALA A 92 -7.27 1.43 -7.48
N GLU A 93 -8.55 1.78 -7.43
CA GLU A 93 -9.32 2.29 -8.58
C GLU A 93 -8.76 3.65 -9.05
N MET A 94 -8.50 4.59 -8.15
CA MET A 94 -7.92 5.89 -8.50
C MET A 94 -6.56 5.75 -9.21
N ILE A 95 -5.70 4.82 -8.76
CA ILE A 95 -4.41 4.54 -9.41
C ILE A 95 -4.63 3.89 -10.78
N LEU A 96 -5.61 2.98 -10.89
CA LEU A 96 -5.96 2.31 -12.14
C LEU A 96 -6.41 3.31 -13.20
N ASP A 97 -7.27 4.26 -12.82
CA ASP A 97 -7.83 5.29 -13.69
C ASP A 97 -6.85 6.46 -13.95
N GLY A 98 -5.72 6.50 -13.25
CA GLY A 98 -4.70 7.53 -13.39
C GLY A 98 -5.04 8.84 -12.69
N GLU A 99 -6.01 8.83 -11.79
CA GLU A 99 -6.40 9.96 -10.94
C GLU A 99 -5.46 10.13 -9.74
N MET A 100 -4.68 9.10 -9.42
CA MET A 100 -3.63 9.11 -8.41
C MET A 100 -2.34 8.53 -8.96
N GLU A 101 -1.23 9.24 -8.75
CA GLU A 101 0.12 8.75 -9.03
C GLU A 101 0.94 8.66 -7.74
N LEU A 102 1.82 7.67 -7.68
CA LEU A 102 2.79 7.42 -6.62
C LEU A 102 4.18 7.43 -7.25
#